data_AF-A0A943JUE1-F1
#
_entry.id   AF-A0A943JUE1-F1
#
_cell.length_a   1.000
_cell.length_b   1.000
_cell.length_c   1.000
_cell.angle_alpha   90.00
_cell.angle_beta   90.00
_cell.angle_gamma   90.00
#
_symmetry.space_group_name_H-M   'P 1'
#
loop_
_entity.id
_entity.type
_entity.pdbx_description
1 polymer ?
#
loop_
_entity_poly.entity_id
_entity_poly.type
_entity_poly.pdbx_seq_one_letter_code
_entity_poly.pdbx_strand_id
1 'polypeptide(L)'
;MKKSLMIILALLSMNLYGETLYERAVKDLKMEELAGTYSQEKIEKSLKGYKAKKDSSKAVLVDLGALTIEDLNTEKNVNEKLSRFVTDYINVEENYIGNVSDKNIIERLNNKWSRGEVVEDSSLNAILNRAMLKGLTTGYNIKDRKDYANFDEKLTASYGHSDMIHASQIIGMLRSEGIDAKVQLELKTSAFIYLPEWGESSYVTTKMPDGTIIAHPLEYDLKLQFESQKDKEKFFDLIDKYAKKDDENEKGLLHESWWQPFIQTEKVDGYEMLIDNIVLDNRYDAHVLTLPEKSKPLVEELSKNRNIRVKTKEVWVNPAFFRFMLGEYK
;
A
#
# COMPACT_ATOMS: atom_id res chain seq x y z
N MET A 1 16.75 -6.39 10.70
CA MET A 1 16.27 -7.80 10.72
C MET A 1 16.52 -8.57 12.04
N LYS A 2 16.85 -7.94 13.19
CA LYS A 2 17.02 -8.67 14.47
C LYS A 2 16.15 -8.18 15.65
N LYS A 3 15.33 -7.13 15.47
CA LYS A 3 14.44 -6.61 16.53
C LYS A 3 12.99 -7.13 16.41
N SER A 4 12.49 -7.34 15.20
CA SER A 4 11.13 -7.88 14.96
C SER A 4 10.93 -9.31 15.51
N LEU A 5 11.98 -10.14 15.51
CA LEU A 5 11.91 -11.51 16.06
C LEU A 5 11.83 -11.56 17.59
N MET A 6 12.20 -10.49 18.31
CA MET A 6 12.12 -10.47 19.78
C MET A 6 10.71 -10.20 20.30
N ILE A 7 9.84 -9.53 19.52
CA ILE A 7 8.45 -9.30 19.92
C ILE A 7 7.65 -10.62 19.80
N ILE A 8 7.96 -11.45 18.81
CA ILE A 8 7.35 -12.78 18.63
C ILE A 8 7.72 -13.73 19.79
N LEU A 9 8.93 -13.59 20.39
CA LEU A 9 9.38 -14.47 21.47
C LEU A 9 8.87 -14.09 22.87
N ALA A 10 8.38 -12.86 23.10
CA ALA A 10 7.86 -12.45 24.40
C ALA A 10 6.45 -13.01 24.70
N LEU A 11 5.74 -13.50 23.67
CA LEU A 11 4.41 -14.09 23.82
C LEU A 11 4.44 -15.56 24.30
N LEU A 12 5.61 -16.21 24.34
CA LEU A 12 5.75 -17.64 24.68
C LEU A 12 6.22 -17.95 26.12
N SER A 13 6.52 -16.96 26.97
CA SER A 13 6.80 -17.23 28.39
C SER A 13 5.51 -17.29 29.20
N MET A 14 4.98 -18.50 29.33
CA MET A 14 3.92 -18.82 30.28
C MET A 14 4.44 -18.78 31.73
N ASN A 15 3.59 -18.26 32.62
CA ASN A 15 3.55 -18.50 34.07
C ASN A 15 4.72 -18.04 34.94
N LEU A 16 4.93 -16.72 35.08
CA LEU A 16 5.70 -16.20 36.22
C LEU A 16 4.91 -15.29 37.18
N TYR A 17 3.70 -14.82 36.86
CA TYR A 17 2.99 -13.84 37.71
C TYR A 17 1.46 -13.97 37.86
N GLY A 18 0.81 -15.06 37.43
CA GLY A 18 -0.65 -15.23 37.61
C GLY A 18 -1.53 -14.27 36.78
N GLU A 19 -0.91 -13.43 35.96
CA GLU A 19 -1.55 -12.51 35.01
C GLU A 19 -2.29 -13.29 33.92
N THR A 20 -3.55 -12.91 33.67
CA THR A 20 -4.36 -13.51 32.60
C THR A 20 -3.94 -12.98 31.23
N LEU A 21 -4.26 -13.73 30.16
CA LEU A 21 -4.06 -13.29 28.77
C LEU A 21 -4.64 -11.88 28.50
N TYR A 22 -5.81 -11.59 29.06
CA TYR A 22 -6.51 -10.32 28.89
C TYR A 22 -5.80 -9.16 29.62
N GLU A 23 -5.31 -9.41 30.84
CA GLU A 23 -4.55 -8.42 31.61
C GLU A 23 -3.25 -8.06 30.89
N ARG A 24 -2.54 -9.07 30.37
CA ARG A 24 -1.32 -8.86 29.58
C ARG A 24 -1.59 -8.03 28.33
N ALA A 25 -2.64 -8.35 27.57
CA ALA A 25 -2.98 -7.60 26.37
C ALA A 25 -3.28 -6.12 26.69
N VAL A 26 -4.02 -5.85 27.77
CA VAL A 26 -4.28 -4.47 28.24
C VAL A 26 -2.97 -3.75 28.60
N LYS A 27 -2.04 -4.45 29.24
CA LYS A 27 -0.72 -3.91 29.59
C LYS A 27 0.15 -3.62 28.37
N ASP A 28 0.21 -4.54 27.40
CA ASP A 28 0.96 -4.36 26.17
C ASP A 28 0.41 -3.18 25.35
N LEU A 29 -0.91 -2.96 25.38
CA LEU A 29 -1.59 -1.80 24.81
C LEU A 29 -1.39 -0.50 25.62
N LYS A 30 -0.79 -0.57 26.81
CA LYS A 30 -0.66 0.54 27.78
C LYS A 30 -2.02 1.15 28.17
N MET A 31 -3.00 0.28 28.43
CA MET A 31 -4.38 0.64 28.77
C MET A 31 -4.75 0.30 30.23
N GLU A 32 -3.76 0.06 31.09
CA GLU A 32 -3.98 -0.33 32.49
C GLU A 32 -4.75 0.75 33.27
N GLU A 33 -4.37 2.01 33.11
CA GLU A 33 -5.06 3.14 33.75
C GLU A 33 -6.49 3.27 33.23
N LEU A 34 -6.72 3.05 31.93
CA LEU A 34 -8.05 3.04 31.34
C LEU A 34 -8.88 1.91 31.95
N ALA A 35 -8.34 0.70 32.08
CA ALA A 35 -9.00 -0.43 32.74
C ALA A 35 -9.34 -0.12 34.20
N GLY A 36 -8.47 0.60 34.91
CA GLY A 36 -8.70 1.10 36.27
C GLY A 36 -9.88 2.07 36.40
N THR A 37 -10.33 2.71 35.31
CA THR A 37 -11.50 3.61 35.31
C THR A 37 -12.85 2.88 35.18
N TYR A 38 -12.87 1.57 34.89
CA TYR A 38 -14.11 0.85 34.61
C TYR A 38 -14.86 0.53 35.92
N SER A 39 -15.96 1.24 36.15
CA SER A 39 -16.92 0.89 37.21
C SER A 39 -17.60 -0.45 36.92
N GLN A 40 -18.17 -1.08 37.95
CA GLN A 40 -18.94 -2.32 37.79
C GLN A 40 -20.08 -2.17 36.78
N GLU A 41 -20.79 -1.03 36.78
CA GLU A 41 -21.85 -0.74 35.81
C GLU A 41 -21.32 -0.71 34.36
N LYS A 42 -20.14 -0.09 34.15
CA LYS A 42 -19.51 -0.05 32.82
C LYS A 42 -19.09 -1.45 32.38
N ILE A 43 -18.47 -2.23 33.25
CA ILE A 43 -18.08 -3.62 32.98
C ILE A 43 -19.31 -4.44 32.56
N GLU A 44 -20.41 -4.35 33.31
CA GLU A 44 -21.65 -5.06 33.02
C GLU A 44 -22.24 -4.68 31.66
N LYS A 45 -22.17 -3.39 31.31
CA LYS A 45 -22.65 -2.86 30.02
C LYS A 45 -21.79 -3.34 28.86
N SER A 46 -20.47 -3.20 28.94
CA SER A 46 -19.53 -3.59 27.88
C SER A 46 -19.55 -5.11 27.67
N LEU A 47 -19.70 -5.90 28.74
CA LEU A 47 -19.74 -7.36 28.70
C LEU A 47 -21.16 -7.95 28.72
N LYS A 48 -22.16 -7.20 28.21
CA LYS A 48 -23.54 -7.68 28.14
C LYS A 48 -23.63 -8.93 27.25
N GLY A 49 -24.11 -10.03 27.83
CA GLY A 49 -24.23 -11.33 27.13
C GLY A 49 -23.03 -12.27 27.30
N TYR A 50 -21.95 -11.82 27.96
CA TYR A 50 -20.86 -12.71 28.37
C TYR A 50 -21.28 -13.53 29.59
N LYS A 51 -21.05 -14.86 29.53
CA LYS A 51 -21.62 -15.82 30.49
C LYS A 51 -20.73 -16.13 31.69
N ALA A 52 -19.45 -15.78 31.63
CA ALA A 52 -18.47 -16.09 32.67
C ALA A 52 -18.09 -14.84 33.48
N LYS A 53 -17.08 -14.98 34.35
CA LYS A 53 -16.62 -13.90 35.23
C LYS A 53 -16.20 -12.67 34.41
N LYS A 54 -16.86 -11.55 34.68
CA LYS A 54 -16.59 -10.26 34.08
C LYS A 54 -15.47 -9.54 34.84
N ASP A 55 -14.62 -8.85 34.09
CA ASP A 55 -13.54 -8.01 34.63
C ASP A 55 -13.27 -6.83 33.68
N SER A 56 -12.53 -5.85 34.19
CA SER A 56 -12.22 -4.62 33.47
C SER A 56 -11.36 -4.87 32.24
N SER A 57 -10.42 -5.83 32.28
CA SER A 57 -9.55 -6.13 31.14
C SER A 57 -10.33 -6.63 29.94
N LYS A 58 -11.26 -7.58 30.13
CA LYS A 58 -12.16 -8.04 29.06
C LYS A 58 -13.05 -6.91 28.56
N ALA A 59 -13.60 -6.08 29.46
CA ALA A 59 -14.46 -4.97 29.08
C ALA A 59 -13.73 -3.95 28.20
N VAL A 60 -12.49 -3.58 28.56
CA VAL A 60 -11.65 -2.68 27.78
C VAL A 60 -11.35 -3.27 26.41
N LEU A 61 -10.95 -4.54 26.33
CA LEU A 61 -10.64 -5.19 25.06
C LEU A 61 -11.86 -5.29 24.14
N VAL A 62 -13.06 -5.50 24.68
CA VAL A 62 -14.30 -5.46 23.89
C VAL A 62 -14.62 -4.04 23.42
N ASP A 63 -14.52 -3.04 24.30
CA ASP A 63 -14.81 -1.64 23.95
C ASP A 63 -13.79 -1.06 22.94
N LEU A 64 -12.54 -1.55 22.97
CA LEU A 64 -11.51 -1.24 21.97
C LEU A 64 -11.69 -2.00 20.65
N GLY A 65 -12.61 -2.98 20.59
CA GLY A 65 -12.87 -3.80 19.41
C GLY A 65 -11.85 -4.92 19.19
N ALA A 66 -10.97 -5.20 20.15
CA ALA A 66 -10.00 -6.29 20.06
C ALA A 66 -10.68 -7.67 20.10
N LEU A 67 -11.83 -7.77 20.77
CA LEU A 67 -12.65 -8.97 20.88
C LEU A 67 -14.14 -8.63 20.83
N THR A 68 -14.95 -9.58 20.38
CA THR A 68 -16.41 -9.53 20.53
C THR A 68 -16.87 -10.35 21.74
N ILE A 69 -18.13 -10.18 22.15
CA ILE A 69 -18.75 -11.05 23.17
C ILE A 69 -18.82 -12.51 22.72
N GLU A 70 -18.99 -12.75 21.42
CA GLU A 70 -18.97 -14.09 20.85
C GLU A 70 -17.58 -14.72 20.96
N ASP A 71 -16.52 -13.95 20.71
CA ASP A 71 -15.14 -14.41 20.88
C ASP A 71 -14.87 -14.84 22.33
N LEU A 72 -15.33 -14.05 23.30
CA LEU A 72 -15.19 -14.37 24.72
C LEU A 72 -16.00 -15.61 25.12
N ASN A 73 -17.21 -15.80 24.58
CA ASN A 73 -18.07 -16.93 24.93
C ASN A 73 -17.65 -18.25 24.26
N THR A 74 -17.01 -18.18 23.08
CA THR A 74 -16.56 -19.36 22.33
C THR A 74 -15.10 -19.70 22.57
N GLU A 75 -14.31 -18.73 23.05
CA GLU A 75 -12.86 -18.78 23.25
C GLU A 75 -12.06 -19.17 21.99
N LYS A 76 -12.71 -19.13 20.81
CA LYS A 76 -12.08 -19.53 19.55
C LYS A 76 -11.08 -18.47 19.09
N ASN A 77 -9.82 -18.86 18.93
CA ASN A 77 -8.73 -18.03 18.42
C ASN A 77 -8.50 -16.71 19.18
N VAL A 78 -8.94 -16.61 20.45
CA VAL A 78 -8.80 -15.38 21.25
C VAL A 78 -7.34 -14.93 21.36
N ASN A 79 -6.42 -15.87 21.59
CA ASN A 79 -4.99 -15.55 21.69
C ASN A 79 -4.43 -14.97 20.38
N GLU A 80 -4.80 -15.55 19.24
CA GLU A 80 -4.37 -15.07 17.93
C GLU A 80 -4.95 -13.68 17.62
N LYS A 81 -6.24 -13.48 17.91
CA LYS A 81 -6.92 -12.19 17.73
C LYS A 81 -6.28 -11.09 18.58
N LEU A 82 -6.05 -11.37 19.87
CA LEU A 82 -5.40 -10.41 20.75
C LEU A 82 -3.95 -10.13 20.33
N SER A 83 -3.18 -11.16 19.99
CA SER A 83 -1.80 -10.98 19.55
C SER A 83 -1.73 -10.11 18.28
N ARG A 84 -2.63 -10.34 17.33
CA ARG A 84 -2.75 -9.52 16.11
C ARG A 84 -3.13 -8.08 16.45
N PHE A 85 -4.19 -7.89 17.24
CA PHE A 85 -4.65 -6.56 17.64
C PHE A 85 -3.57 -5.76 18.38
N VAL A 86 -2.89 -6.37 19.36
CA VAL A 86 -1.80 -5.74 20.11
C VAL A 86 -0.68 -5.34 19.16
N THR A 87 -0.24 -6.26 18.29
CA THR A 87 0.83 -6.01 17.33
C THR A 87 0.46 -4.85 16.43
N ASP A 88 -0.73 -4.85 15.83
CA ASP A 88 -1.19 -3.79 14.94
C ASP A 88 -1.36 -2.45 15.66
N TYR A 89 -1.82 -2.46 16.92
CA TYR A 89 -2.04 -1.26 17.71
C TYR A 89 -0.74 -0.54 18.09
N ILE A 90 0.32 -1.28 18.38
CA ILE A 90 1.61 -0.71 18.79
C ILE A 90 2.60 -0.56 17.63
N ASN A 91 2.30 -1.10 16.45
CA ASN A 91 3.18 -1.05 15.30
C ASN A 91 3.24 0.38 14.74
N VAL A 92 4.42 0.99 14.85
CA VAL A 92 4.73 2.31 14.29
C VAL A 92 5.70 2.23 13.10
N GLU A 93 6.08 1.02 12.69
CA GLU A 93 6.98 0.79 11.54
C GLU A 93 6.23 0.90 10.21
N GLU A 94 4.98 0.42 10.17
CA GLU A 94 4.08 0.54 9.02
C GLU A 94 3.39 1.91 9.00
N ASN A 95 3.28 2.50 7.81
CA ASN A 95 2.61 3.78 7.59
C ASN A 95 1.36 3.56 6.73
N TYR A 96 0.31 3.02 7.33
CA TYR A 96 -0.97 2.78 6.65
C TYR A 96 -2.06 3.66 7.22
N ILE A 97 -3.06 3.98 6.39
CA ILE A 97 -4.15 4.90 6.76
C ILE A 97 -5.37 4.15 7.31
N GLY A 98 -5.40 2.83 7.23
CA GLY A 98 -6.45 1.97 7.79
C GLY A 98 -6.60 0.65 7.05
N ASN A 99 -7.62 -0.11 7.43
CA ASN A 99 -7.98 -1.37 6.77
C ASN A 99 -9.16 -1.18 5.81
N VAL A 100 -9.36 -2.12 4.89
CA VAL A 100 -10.52 -2.14 3.99
C VAL A 100 -11.84 -2.19 4.78
N SER A 101 -11.87 -2.84 5.94
CA SER A 101 -13.05 -2.93 6.82
C SER A 101 -13.37 -1.63 7.56
N ASP A 102 -12.43 -0.69 7.67
CA ASP A 102 -12.65 0.57 8.36
C ASP A 102 -13.78 1.34 7.68
N LYS A 103 -14.79 1.77 8.45
CA LYS A 103 -15.93 2.53 7.93
C LYS A 103 -15.51 3.77 7.13
N ASN A 104 -14.44 4.44 7.56
CA ASN A 104 -13.99 5.72 7.02
C ASN A 104 -12.77 5.60 6.08
N ILE A 105 -12.36 4.40 5.66
CA ILE A 105 -11.15 4.26 4.82
C ILE A 105 -11.21 5.06 3.51
N ILE A 106 -12.37 5.10 2.85
CA ILE A 106 -12.57 5.87 1.61
C ILE A 106 -12.42 7.36 1.86
N GLU A 107 -12.91 7.87 3.00
CA GLU A 107 -12.74 9.27 3.39
C GLU A 107 -11.27 9.60 3.64
N ARG A 108 -10.53 8.73 4.34
CA ARG A 108 -9.08 8.89 4.57
C ARG A 108 -8.28 8.90 3.26
N LEU A 109 -8.62 8.04 2.30
CA LEU A 109 -8.03 8.02 0.96
C LEU A 109 -8.23 9.36 0.24
N ASN A 110 -9.48 9.83 0.18
CA ASN A 110 -9.82 11.08 -0.49
C ASN A 110 -9.15 12.30 0.17
N ASN A 111 -9.08 12.34 1.50
CA ASN A 111 -8.37 13.41 2.22
C ASN A 111 -6.86 13.39 1.98
N LYS A 112 -6.26 12.21 1.82
CA LYS A 112 -4.83 12.12 1.46
C LYS A 112 -4.61 12.64 0.04
N TRP A 113 -5.43 12.21 -0.90
CA TRP A 113 -5.39 12.68 -2.30
C TRP A 113 -5.61 14.19 -2.44
N SER A 114 -6.58 14.77 -1.73
CA SER A 114 -6.93 16.20 -1.84
C SER A 114 -5.82 17.15 -1.36
N ARG A 115 -4.81 16.61 -0.65
CA ARG A 115 -3.62 17.34 -0.17
C ARG A 115 -2.37 16.95 -0.97
N GLY A 116 -2.53 16.13 -2.01
CA GLY A 116 -1.47 15.71 -2.90
C GLY A 116 -1.07 16.83 -3.83
N GLU A 117 0.24 16.93 -4.09
CA GLU A 117 0.83 17.93 -4.96
C GLU A 117 1.85 17.26 -5.88
N VAL A 118 2.00 17.81 -7.08
CA VAL A 118 3.02 17.40 -8.03
C VAL A 118 4.40 17.78 -7.50
N VAL A 119 5.38 16.87 -7.63
CA VAL A 119 6.78 17.12 -7.26
C VAL A 119 7.46 17.85 -8.42
N GLU A 120 7.44 19.18 -8.37
CA GLU A 120 8.00 20.05 -9.42
C GLU A 120 9.51 20.30 -9.24
N ASP A 121 9.97 20.49 -7.99
CA ASP A 121 11.32 20.99 -7.66
C ASP A 121 12.30 19.91 -7.15
N SER A 122 12.18 18.66 -7.61
CA SER A 122 13.21 17.65 -7.27
C SER A 122 14.41 17.75 -8.22
N SER A 123 15.61 17.60 -7.63
CA SER A 123 16.85 17.43 -8.39
C SER A 123 16.80 16.22 -9.35
N LEU A 124 15.90 15.26 -9.09
CA LEU A 124 15.68 14.07 -9.90
C LEU A 124 15.03 14.40 -11.24
N ASN A 125 14.09 15.36 -11.32
CA ASN A 125 13.37 15.69 -12.57
C ASN A 125 14.36 16.04 -13.69
N ALA A 126 15.30 16.95 -13.44
CA ALA A 126 16.25 17.39 -14.46
C ALA A 126 17.21 16.28 -14.92
N ILE A 127 17.53 15.31 -14.05
CA ILE A 127 18.40 14.19 -14.39
C ILE A 127 17.62 13.17 -15.24
N LEU A 128 16.41 12.83 -14.81
CA LEU A 128 15.58 11.81 -15.44
C LEU A 128 14.97 12.28 -16.76
N ASN A 129 14.58 13.55 -16.87
CA ASN A 129 14.17 14.16 -18.14
C ASN A 129 15.27 14.02 -19.19
N ARG A 130 16.54 14.21 -18.82
CA ARG A 130 17.67 14.00 -19.74
C ARG A 130 17.85 12.53 -20.12
N ALA A 131 17.58 11.59 -19.21
CA ALA A 131 17.60 10.16 -19.54
C ALA A 131 16.47 9.79 -20.52
N MET A 132 15.28 10.39 -20.36
CA MET A 132 14.17 10.25 -21.30
C MET A 132 14.53 10.78 -22.70
N LEU A 133 15.13 11.97 -22.80
CA LEU A 133 15.56 12.53 -24.09
C LEU A 133 16.61 11.66 -24.81
N LYS A 134 17.38 10.87 -24.05
CA LYS A 134 18.34 9.91 -24.60
C LYS A 134 17.68 8.58 -25.01
N GLY A 135 16.37 8.44 -24.83
CA GLY A 135 15.63 7.20 -25.10
C GLY A 135 15.95 6.06 -24.14
N LEU A 136 16.54 6.35 -22.97
CA LEU A 136 16.92 5.32 -21.99
C LEU A 136 15.72 4.86 -21.14
N THR A 137 14.68 5.68 -21.07
CA THR A 137 13.39 5.34 -20.45
C THR A 137 12.27 6.12 -21.14
N THR A 138 11.05 5.60 -21.07
CA THR A 138 9.83 6.25 -21.57
C THR A 138 9.14 7.10 -20.51
N GLY A 139 9.50 6.92 -19.24
CA GLY A 139 8.96 7.68 -18.11
C GLY A 139 9.56 7.29 -16.78
N TYR A 140 9.09 7.93 -15.71
CA TYR A 140 9.50 7.65 -14.33
C TYR A 140 8.44 8.15 -13.34
N ASN A 141 8.49 7.65 -12.10
CA ASN A 141 7.60 8.09 -11.02
C ASN A 141 8.40 8.60 -9.83
N ILE A 142 8.13 9.80 -9.35
CA ILE A 142 8.75 10.36 -8.14
C ILE A 142 7.81 10.20 -6.95
N LYS A 143 8.34 9.70 -5.83
CA LYS A 143 7.60 9.51 -4.58
C LYS A 143 8.33 10.12 -3.40
N ASP A 144 7.59 10.62 -2.42
CA ASP A 144 8.13 11.03 -1.13
C ASP A 144 8.27 9.80 -0.23
N ARG A 145 9.50 9.52 0.24
CA ARG A 145 9.77 8.34 1.09
C ARG A 145 8.98 8.36 2.40
N LYS A 146 8.53 9.53 2.86
CA LYS A 146 7.68 9.63 4.06
C LYS A 146 6.35 8.89 3.91
N ASP A 147 5.88 8.69 2.68
CA ASP A 147 4.58 8.09 2.38
C ASP A 147 4.65 6.57 2.20
N TYR A 148 5.87 5.99 2.16
CA TYR A 148 6.06 4.56 1.99
C TYR A 148 5.35 3.75 3.07
N ALA A 149 4.58 2.76 2.63
CA ALA A 149 3.74 1.95 3.52
C ALA A 149 4.56 1.12 4.53
N ASN A 150 5.78 0.74 4.17
CA ASN A 150 6.66 -0.16 4.93
C ASN A 150 6.03 -1.53 5.25
N PHE A 151 5.14 -1.98 4.38
CA PHE A 151 4.48 -3.28 4.45
C PHE A 151 5.43 -4.46 4.21
N ASP A 152 5.02 -5.65 4.66
CA ASP A 152 5.63 -6.92 4.26
C ASP A 152 5.49 -7.11 2.75
N GLU A 153 6.62 -7.03 2.05
CA GLU A 153 6.68 -7.12 0.59
C GLU A 153 6.06 -8.41 0.04
N LYS A 154 6.13 -9.53 0.80
CA LYS A 154 5.56 -10.81 0.35
C LYS A 154 4.04 -10.75 0.27
N LEU A 155 3.41 -10.06 1.21
CA LEU A 155 1.96 -9.92 1.31
C LEU A 155 1.46 -8.63 0.64
N THR A 156 2.31 -7.89 -0.06
CA THR A 156 1.94 -6.59 -0.64
C THR A 156 1.72 -6.64 -2.14
N ALA A 157 0.69 -5.92 -2.60
CA ALA A 157 0.56 -5.49 -3.98
C ALA A 157 0.49 -3.96 -4.04
N SER A 158 1.01 -3.39 -5.13
CA SER A 158 0.91 -1.98 -5.47
C SER A 158 0.07 -1.85 -6.72
N TYR A 159 -1.03 -1.12 -6.67
CA TYR A 159 -1.88 -0.83 -7.83
C TYR A 159 -1.80 0.64 -8.20
N GLY A 160 -1.27 0.96 -9.37
CA GLY A 160 -1.09 2.36 -9.78
C GLY A 160 -2.24 2.87 -10.63
N HIS A 161 -2.73 4.06 -10.32
CA HIS A 161 -3.78 4.75 -11.07
C HIS A 161 -3.81 6.25 -10.71
N SER A 162 -4.68 7.03 -11.34
CA SER A 162 -4.85 8.47 -11.11
C SER A 162 -6.27 8.90 -10.75
N ASP A 163 -7.19 7.96 -10.50
CA ASP A 163 -8.62 8.25 -10.31
C ASP A 163 -9.09 7.76 -8.93
N MET A 164 -9.65 8.66 -8.13
CA MET A 164 -10.06 8.35 -6.76
C MET A 164 -11.42 7.67 -6.65
N ILE A 165 -12.28 7.79 -7.66
CA ILE A 165 -13.51 7.01 -7.74
C ILE A 165 -13.13 5.55 -7.98
N HIS A 166 -12.16 5.28 -8.87
CA HIS A 166 -11.60 3.95 -9.09
C HIS A 166 -11.01 3.35 -7.81
N ALA A 167 -10.15 4.08 -7.10
CA ALA A 167 -9.61 3.62 -5.80
C ALA A 167 -10.73 3.28 -4.81
N SER A 168 -11.75 4.14 -4.70
CA SER A 168 -12.88 3.93 -3.80
C SER A 168 -13.66 2.66 -4.15
N GLN A 169 -13.80 2.37 -5.45
CA GLN A 169 -14.46 1.15 -5.93
C GLN A 169 -13.62 -0.11 -5.70
N ILE A 170 -12.28 -0.05 -5.83
CA ILE A 170 -11.40 -1.17 -5.43
C ILE A 170 -11.62 -1.51 -3.96
N ILE A 171 -11.65 -0.52 -3.07
CA ILE A 171 -11.92 -0.77 -1.64
C ILE A 171 -13.29 -1.40 -1.43
N GLY A 172 -14.33 -0.91 -2.12
CA GLY A 172 -15.67 -1.49 -2.06
C GLY A 172 -15.71 -2.95 -2.54
N MET A 173 -15.01 -3.25 -3.63
CA MET A 173 -14.89 -4.59 -4.20
C MET A 173 -14.17 -5.56 -3.25
N LEU A 174 -13.02 -5.16 -2.69
CA LEU A 174 -12.29 -5.96 -1.70
C LEU A 174 -13.19 -6.29 -0.49
N ARG A 175 -13.93 -5.29 0.01
CA ARG A 175 -14.86 -5.46 1.11
C ARG A 175 -15.99 -6.43 0.77
N SER A 176 -16.59 -6.35 -0.42
CA SER A 176 -17.64 -7.30 -0.83
C SER A 176 -17.14 -8.73 -0.98
N GLU A 177 -15.84 -8.89 -1.25
CA GLU A 177 -15.17 -10.18 -1.41
C GLU A 177 -14.60 -10.75 -0.11
N GLY A 178 -14.84 -10.06 1.02
CA GLY A 178 -14.37 -10.47 2.34
C GLY A 178 -12.87 -10.30 2.56
N ILE A 179 -12.20 -9.46 1.75
CA ILE A 179 -10.76 -9.21 1.83
C ILE A 179 -10.52 -7.95 2.66
N ASP A 180 -9.85 -8.10 3.80
CA ASP A 180 -9.54 -6.99 4.71
C ASP A 180 -8.04 -6.64 4.68
N ALA A 181 -7.58 -6.00 3.60
CA ALA A 181 -6.19 -5.57 3.47
C ALA A 181 -5.90 -4.28 4.24
N LYS A 182 -4.66 -4.13 4.74
CA LYS A 182 -4.13 -2.82 5.15
C LYS A 182 -3.94 -1.95 3.92
N VAL A 183 -4.29 -0.68 4.02
CA VAL A 183 -4.34 0.27 2.90
C VAL A 183 -3.40 1.43 3.15
N GLN A 184 -2.56 1.75 2.17
CA GLN A 184 -1.83 3.00 2.09
C GLN A 184 -1.96 3.59 0.68
N LEU A 185 -2.04 4.92 0.60
CA LEU A 185 -1.95 5.66 -0.66
C LEU A 185 -0.59 6.34 -0.74
N GLU A 186 0.28 5.82 -1.60
CA GLU A 186 1.56 6.45 -1.94
C GLU A 186 1.34 7.39 -3.11
N LEU A 187 1.28 8.69 -2.85
CA LEU A 187 1.18 9.68 -3.93
C LEU A 187 2.47 9.70 -4.74
N LYS A 188 2.33 9.83 -6.06
CA LYS A 188 3.46 9.89 -6.97
C LYS A 188 3.25 10.93 -8.05
N THR A 189 4.34 11.52 -8.50
CA THR A 189 4.36 12.30 -9.74
C THR A 189 4.93 11.44 -10.82
N SER A 190 4.10 11.08 -11.79
CA SER A 190 4.57 10.37 -12.98
C SER A 190 5.12 11.38 -13.98
N ALA A 191 6.03 10.96 -14.83
CA ALA A 191 6.59 11.78 -15.90
C ALA A 191 6.68 10.96 -17.18
N PHE A 192 6.17 11.50 -18.28
CA PHE A 192 6.23 10.87 -19.60
C PHE A 192 6.27 11.92 -20.71
N ILE A 193 6.70 11.49 -21.91
CA ILE A 193 6.72 12.36 -23.09
C ILE A 193 5.28 12.63 -23.52
N TYR A 194 4.88 13.90 -23.46
CA TYR A 194 3.58 14.35 -23.94
C TYR A 194 3.67 14.71 -25.42
N LEU A 195 2.77 14.12 -26.20
CA LEU A 195 2.72 14.33 -27.64
C LEU A 195 1.70 15.44 -27.97
N PRO A 196 2.10 16.54 -28.65
CA PRO A 196 1.19 17.66 -28.96
C PRO A 196 -0.09 17.26 -29.70
N GLU A 197 -0.07 16.17 -30.47
CA GLU A 197 -1.24 15.61 -31.15
C GLU A 197 -2.34 15.13 -30.20
N TRP A 198 -2.05 14.94 -28.90
CA TRP A 198 -3.05 14.62 -27.89
C TRP A 198 -3.87 15.84 -27.45
N GLY A 199 -3.52 17.03 -27.93
CA GLY A 199 -4.21 18.28 -27.62
C GLY A 199 -3.53 19.08 -26.50
N GLU A 200 -4.25 20.01 -25.88
CA GLU A 200 -3.74 20.80 -24.77
C GLU A 200 -3.65 19.93 -23.50
N SER A 201 -2.47 19.88 -22.88
CA SER A 201 -2.25 19.10 -21.67
C SER A 201 -2.98 19.75 -20.49
N SER A 202 -3.78 18.96 -19.77
CA SER A 202 -4.33 19.34 -18.46
C SER A 202 -3.31 19.21 -17.32
N TYR A 203 -2.14 18.63 -17.59
CA TYR A 203 -1.08 18.42 -16.61
C TYR A 203 -0.08 19.58 -16.58
N VAL A 204 0.64 19.69 -15.46
CA VAL A 204 1.87 20.47 -15.40
C VAL A 204 2.86 19.89 -16.41
N THR A 205 3.50 20.75 -17.22
CA THR A 205 4.45 20.31 -18.25
C THR A 205 5.79 21.03 -18.14
N THR A 206 6.84 20.32 -18.55
CA THR A 206 8.17 20.90 -18.79
C THR A 206 8.48 20.83 -20.27
N LYS A 207 8.81 21.97 -20.89
CA LYS A 207 9.32 22.02 -22.25
C LYS A 207 10.84 21.94 -22.25
N MET A 208 11.38 20.92 -22.91
CA MET A 208 12.81 20.69 -23.03
C MET A 208 13.41 21.55 -24.16
N PRO A 209 14.74 21.79 -24.18
CA PRO A 209 15.39 22.63 -25.19
C PRO A 209 15.20 22.17 -26.64
N ASP A 210 15.02 20.86 -26.87
CA ASP A 210 14.76 20.28 -28.19
C ASP A 210 13.28 20.35 -28.61
N GLY A 211 12.42 20.94 -27.77
CA GLY A 211 10.99 21.08 -28.00
C GLY A 211 10.14 19.95 -27.42
N THR A 212 10.76 18.87 -26.92
CA THR A 212 10.03 17.76 -26.27
C THR A 212 9.25 18.29 -25.07
N ILE A 213 7.99 17.86 -24.93
CA ILE A 213 7.14 18.20 -23.79
C ILE A 213 7.10 17.00 -22.86
N ILE A 214 7.31 17.21 -21.57
CA ILE A 214 7.19 16.18 -20.53
C ILE A 214 6.03 16.57 -19.63
N ALA A 215 5.03 15.72 -19.52
CA ALA A 215 3.90 15.91 -18.61
C ALA A 215 4.20 15.30 -17.25
N HIS A 216 3.68 15.94 -16.18
CA HIS A 216 3.88 15.55 -14.79
C HIS A 216 2.54 15.39 -14.04
N PRO A 217 1.72 14.37 -14.34
CA PRO A 217 0.47 14.16 -13.58
C PRO A 217 0.75 13.75 -12.14
N LEU A 218 -0.17 14.14 -11.25
CA LEU A 218 -0.32 13.51 -9.94
C LEU A 218 -1.05 12.18 -10.13
N GLU A 219 -0.48 11.13 -9.56
CA GLU A 219 -1.03 9.78 -9.53
C GLU A 219 -0.84 9.18 -8.14
N TYR A 220 -1.25 7.94 -7.97
CA TYR A 220 -1.00 7.17 -6.77
C TYR A 220 -0.56 5.75 -7.08
N ASP A 221 0.07 5.15 -6.08
CA ASP A 221 0.11 3.71 -5.87
C ASP A 221 -0.74 3.37 -4.64
N LEU A 222 -1.82 2.61 -4.86
CA LEU A 222 -2.64 2.03 -3.83
C LEU A 222 -1.93 0.78 -3.32
N LYS A 223 -1.28 0.90 -2.17
CA LYS A 223 -0.54 -0.19 -1.51
C LYS A 223 -1.51 -0.97 -0.64
N LEU A 224 -1.53 -2.27 -0.86
CA LEU A 224 -2.39 -3.21 -0.14
C LEU A 224 -1.52 -4.31 0.46
N GLN A 225 -1.52 -4.44 1.79
CA GLN A 225 -0.95 -5.61 2.47
C GLN A 225 -2.09 -6.54 2.89
N PHE A 226 -2.10 -7.74 2.34
CA PHE A 226 -3.14 -8.74 2.54
C PHE A 226 -2.84 -9.61 3.77
N GLU A 227 -3.88 -10.18 4.39
CA GLU A 227 -3.69 -11.13 5.50
C GLU A 227 -3.00 -12.42 5.04
N SER A 228 -3.17 -12.78 3.78
CA SER A 228 -2.65 -14.03 3.22
C SER A 228 -2.24 -13.88 1.75
N GLN A 229 -1.37 -14.78 1.30
CA GLN A 229 -1.01 -14.91 -0.12
C GLN A 229 -2.24 -15.23 -0.98
N LYS A 230 -3.20 -16.00 -0.45
CA LYS A 230 -4.45 -16.34 -1.14
C LYS A 230 -5.31 -15.11 -1.41
N ASP A 231 -5.41 -14.18 -0.46
CA ASP A 231 -6.20 -12.96 -0.64
C ASP A 231 -5.52 -12.00 -1.62
N LYS A 232 -4.19 -11.94 -1.59
CA LYS A 232 -3.38 -11.21 -2.57
C LYS A 232 -3.59 -11.75 -3.99
N GLU A 233 -3.60 -13.06 -4.18
CA GLU A 233 -3.89 -13.70 -5.47
C GLU A 233 -5.33 -13.46 -5.91
N LYS A 234 -6.30 -13.56 -5.00
CA LYS A 234 -7.70 -13.22 -5.28
C LYS A 234 -7.83 -11.76 -5.73
N PHE A 235 -7.06 -10.84 -5.18
CA PHE A 235 -7.03 -9.45 -5.66
C PHE A 235 -6.56 -9.34 -7.11
N PHE A 236 -5.58 -10.13 -7.54
CA PHE A 236 -5.13 -10.14 -8.94
C PHE A 236 -6.24 -10.58 -9.88
N ASP A 237 -6.95 -11.67 -9.55
CA ASP A 237 -8.11 -12.14 -10.31
C ASP A 237 -9.22 -11.08 -10.39
N LEU A 238 -9.45 -10.35 -9.30
CA LEU A 238 -10.45 -9.29 -9.25
C LEU A 238 -10.08 -8.10 -10.14
N ILE A 239 -8.79 -7.72 -10.20
CA ILE A 239 -8.33 -6.65 -11.10
C ILE A 239 -8.47 -7.08 -12.55
N ASP A 240 -8.06 -8.30 -12.90
CA ASP A 240 -8.21 -8.82 -14.27
C ASP A 240 -9.69 -8.85 -14.69
N LYS A 241 -10.59 -9.21 -13.77
CA LYS A 241 -12.02 -9.33 -14.05
C LYS A 241 -12.77 -7.99 -14.11
N TYR A 242 -12.41 -7.04 -13.25
CA TYR A 242 -13.24 -5.85 -13.01
C TYR A 242 -12.53 -4.54 -13.32
N ALA A 243 -11.21 -4.50 -13.43
CA ALA A 243 -10.43 -3.27 -13.63
C ALA A 243 -9.58 -3.27 -14.90
N LYS A 244 -9.56 -4.38 -15.64
CA LYS A 244 -8.98 -4.48 -16.97
C LYS A 244 -10.05 -4.35 -18.04
N LYS A 245 -9.73 -3.62 -19.09
CA LYS A 245 -10.57 -3.40 -20.26
C LYS A 245 -10.04 -4.18 -21.46
N ASP A 246 -10.92 -4.87 -22.17
CA ASP A 246 -10.63 -5.58 -23.43
C ASP A 246 -11.48 -5.07 -24.62
N ASP A 247 -12.50 -4.23 -24.36
CA ASP A 247 -13.26 -3.53 -25.41
C ASP A 247 -13.60 -2.09 -24.99
N GLU A 248 -13.66 -1.16 -25.96
CA GLU A 248 -13.99 0.25 -25.71
C GLU A 248 -15.30 0.45 -24.93
N ASN A 249 -16.30 -0.39 -25.19
CA ASN A 249 -17.64 -0.31 -24.63
C ASN A 249 -17.95 -1.42 -23.62
N GLU A 250 -16.91 -2.04 -23.05
CA GLU A 250 -17.06 -3.08 -22.05
C GLU A 250 -17.84 -2.59 -20.83
N LYS A 251 -18.78 -3.41 -20.36
CA LYS A 251 -19.67 -3.10 -19.24
C LYS A 251 -19.33 -3.98 -18.04
N GLY A 252 -19.64 -3.49 -16.85
CA GLY A 252 -19.39 -4.23 -15.60
C GLY A 252 -17.99 -4.05 -15.04
N LEU A 253 -17.21 -3.11 -15.60
CA LEU A 253 -15.91 -2.71 -15.09
C LEU A 253 -16.03 -1.58 -14.05
N LEU A 254 -14.98 -1.44 -13.26
CA LEU A 254 -14.76 -0.28 -12.39
C LEU A 254 -14.59 0.98 -13.24
N HIS A 255 -14.93 2.12 -12.64
CA HIS A 255 -14.82 3.43 -13.24
C HIS A 255 -13.41 3.71 -13.76
N GLU A 256 -13.22 4.25 -14.97
CA GLU A 256 -11.91 4.53 -15.54
C GLU A 256 -10.95 3.33 -15.64
N SER A 257 -11.48 2.10 -15.79
CA SER A 257 -10.65 0.90 -16.02
C SER A 257 -9.75 1.02 -17.26
N TRP A 258 -8.52 0.56 -17.14
CA TRP A 258 -7.50 0.64 -18.18
C TRP A 258 -7.36 -0.65 -18.97
N TRP A 259 -6.86 -0.53 -20.20
CA TRP A 259 -6.47 -1.68 -21.03
C TRP A 259 -5.28 -2.44 -20.42
N GLN A 260 -4.36 -1.70 -19.82
CA GLN A 260 -3.14 -2.21 -19.21
C GLN A 260 -3.09 -1.72 -17.75
N PRO A 261 -3.91 -2.27 -16.84
CA PRO A 261 -3.83 -1.89 -15.43
C PRO A 261 -2.43 -2.20 -14.90
N PHE A 262 -1.94 -1.40 -13.96
CA PHE A 262 -0.60 -1.58 -13.41
C PHE A 262 -0.65 -2.17 -12.01
N ILE A 263 -0.20 -3.42 -11.88
CA ILE A 263 0.11 -4.05 -10.60
C ILE A 263 1.61 -4.29 -10.53
N GLN A 264 2.21 -3.95 -9.38
CA GLN A 264 3.58 -4.33 -9.03
C GLN A 264 3.59 -5.09 -7.70
N THR A 265 4.35 -6.17 -7.64
CA THR A 265 4.53 -7.00 -6.43
C THR A 265 5.91 -7.68 -6.41
N GLU A 266 6.19 -8.42 -5.34
CA GLU A 266 7.24 -9.44 -5.30
C GLU A 266 6.90 -10.63 -6.20
N LYS A 267 7.88 -11.52 -6.43
CA LYS A 267 7.73 -12.68 -7.30
C LYS A 267 6.46 -13.47 -7.03
N VAL A 268 5.65 -13.62 -8.07
CA VAL A 268 4.43 -14.43 -8.11
C VAL A 268 4.31 -15.08 -9.49
N ASP A 269 3.72 -16.27 -9.53
CA ASP A 269 3.52 -17.01 -10.77
C ASP A 269 2.55 -16.27 -11.70
N GLY A 270 2.81 -16.34 -13.01
CA GLY A 270 2.01 -15.66 -14.03
C GLY A 270 2.27 -14.15 -14.16
N TYR A 271 3.18 -13.58 -13.35
CA TYR A 271 3.63 -12.20 -13.49
C TYR A 271 5.04 -12.16 -14.10
N GLU A 272 5.34 -11.05 -14.76
CA GLU A 272 6.59 -10.87 -15.51
C GLU A 272 7.55 -9.97 -14.77
N MET A 273 8.84 -10.29 -14.84
CA MET A 273 9.87 -9.55 -14.11
C MET A 273 10.32 -8.30 -14.88
N LEU A 274 10.37 -7.17 -14.16
CA LEU A 274 11.01 -5.94 -14.58
C LEU A 274 12.07 -5.53 -13.55
N ILE A 275 12.93 -4.58 -13.95
CA ILE A 275 13.86 -3.93 -13.04
C ILE A 275 13.36 -2.53 -12.72
N ASP A 276 13.13 -2.26 -11.44
CA ASP A 276 12.94 -0.92 -10.89
C ASP A 276 14.30 -0.30 -10.59
N ASN A 277 14.66 0.74 -11.36
CA ASN A 277 15.85 1.53 -11.12
C ASN A 277 15.48 2.71 -10.23
N ILE A 278 15.82 2.60 -8.96
CA ILE A 278 15.45 3.54 -7.90
C ILE A 278 16.57 4.58 -7.77
N VAL A 279 16.28 5.81 -8.17
CA VAL A 279 17.18 6.95 -8.08
C VAL A 279 16.82 7.77 -6.85
N LEU A 280 17.76 7.88 -5.92
CA LEU A 280 17.52 8.48 -4.62
C LEU A 280 18.14 9.87 -4.52
N ASP A 281 17.36 10.83 -4.04
CA ASP A 281 17.87 12.07 -3.44
C ASP A 281 17.66 12.07 -1.91
N ASN A 282 17.78 13.25 -1.28
CA ASN A 282 17.65 13.48 0.15
C ASN A 282 16.21 13.34 0.69
N ARG A 283 15.17 13.45 -0.14
CA ARG A 283 13.75 13.33 0.26
C ARG A 283 12.99 12.29 -0.56
N TYR A 284 13.16 12.34 -1.86
CA TYR A 284 12.40 11.58 -2.84
C TYR A 284 13.19 10.40 -3.38
N ASP A 285 12.43 9.42 -3.83
CA ASP A 285 12.90 8.31 -4.66
C ASP A 285 12.16 8.38 -5.99
N ALA A 286 12.90 8.27 -7.08
CA ALA A 286 12.35 8.13 -8.41
C ALA A 286 12.48 6.68 -8.88
N HIS A 287 11.37 6.11 -9.31
CA HIS A 287 11.25 4.75 -9.80
C HIS A 287 11.20 4.78 -11.33
N VAL A 288 12.14 4.07 -11.96
CA VAL A 288 12.22 3.93 -13.41
C VAL A 288 12.12 2.45 -13.75
N LEU A 289 10.93 2.00 -14.14
CA LEU A 289 10.71 0.62 -14.54
C LEU A 289 11.28 0.38 -15.93
N THR A 290 12.04 -0.71 -16.07
CA THR A 290 12.67 -1.09 -17.34
C THR A 290 12.59 -2.59 -17.56
N LEU A 291 12.58 -3.00 -18.83
CA LEU A 291 12.94 -4.36 -19.20
C LEU A 291 14.38 -4.64 -18.76
N PRO A 292 14.73 -5.88 -18.36
CA PRO A 292 16.04 -6.21 -17.78
C PRO A 292 17.23 -5.73 -18.63
N GLU A 293 17.15 -5.85 -19.96
CA GLU A 293 18.19 -5.45 -20.90
C GLU A 293 18.39 -3.93 -20.99
N LYS A 294 17.40 -3.13 -20.60
CA LYS A 294 17.46 -1.66 -20.61
C LYS A 294 17.96 -1.06 -19.30
N SER A 295 17.95 -1.82 -18.19
CA SER A 295 18.38 -1.32 -16.87
C SER A 295 19.86 -0.91 -16.85
N LYS A 296 20.76 -1.76 -17.36
CA LYS A 296 22.20 -1.51 -17.27
C LYS A 296 22.63 -0.19 -17.97
N PRO A 297 22.26 0.07 -19.24
CA PRO A 297 22.57 1.35 -19.89
C PRO A 297 22.02 2.58 -19.14
N LEU A 298 20.82 2.46 -18.57
CA LEU A 298 20.22 3.53 -17.76
C LEU A 298 21.03 3.80 -16.49
N VAL A 299 21.38 2.76 -15.72
CA VAL A 299 22.19 2.89 -14.49
C VAL A 299 23.56 3.48 -14.79
N GLU A 300 24.22 3.06 -15.88
CA GLU A 300 25.51 3.61 -16.29
C GLU A 300 25.44 5.12 -16.62
N GLU A 301 24.37 5.56 -17.28
CA GLU A 301 24.15 6.99 -17.55
C GLU A 301 23.88 7.77 -16.27
N LEU A 302 22.97 7.31 -15.42
CA LEU A 302 22.58 8.00 -14.19
C LEU A 302 23.75 8.11 -13.20
N SER A 303 24.59 7.06 -13.12
CA SER A 303 25.75 7.01 -12.23
C SER A 303 26.85 8.02 -12.56
N LYS A 304 26.78 8.68 -13.73
CA LYS A 304 27.67 9.80 -14.07
C LYS A 304 27.44 11.01 -13.16
N ASN A 305 26.24 11.14 -12.58
CA ASN A 305 25.93 12.17 -11.62
C ASN A 305 26.21 11.69 -10.19
N ARG A 306 27.25 12.26 -9.56
CA ARG A 306 27.71 11.86 -8.21
C ARG A 306 26.80 12.31 -7.07
N ASN A 307 25.82 13.19 -7.33
CA ASN A 307 24.91 13.71 -6.31
C ASN A 307 23.69 12.82 -6.08
N ILE A 308 23.48 11.80 -6.92
CA ILE A 308 22.40 10.84 -6.78
C ILE A 308 22.98 9.45 -6.53
N ARG A 309 22.19 8.61 -5.88
CA ARG A 309 22.47 7.18 -5.74
C ARG A 309 21.46 6.42 -6.56
N VAL A 310 21.91 5.38 -7.26
CA VAL A 310 21.03 4.47 -7.99
C VAL A 310 21.08 3.11 -7.33
N LYS A 311 19.91 2.50 -7.13
CA LYS A 311 19.73 1.10 -6.72
C LYS A 311 18.85 0.41 -7.75
N THR A 312 18.95 -0.90 -7.84
CA THR A 312 18.05 -1.71 -8.65
C THR A 312 17.33 -2.73 -7.79
N LYS A 313 16.09 -3.03 -8.14
CA LYS A 313 15.28 -4.08 -7.52
C LYS A 313 14.53 -4.83 -8.61
N GLU A 314 14.49 -6.16 -8.51
CA GLU A 314 13.59 -6.98 -9.32
C GLU A 314 12.17 -6.83 -8.79
N VAL A 315 11.22 -6.60 -9.68
CA VAL A 315 9.79 -6.48 -9.37
C VAL A 315 8.98 -7.26 -10.38
N TRP A 316 7.80 -7.70 -9.99
CA TRP A 316 6.91 -8.49 -10.83
C TRP A 316 5.65 -7.69 -11.14
N VAL A 317 5.29 -7.63 -12.41
CA VAL A 317 4.13 -6.90 -12.92
C VAL A 317 3.17 -7.81 -13.65
N ASN A 318 1.90 -7.42 -13.70
CA ASN A 318 0.89 -8.19 -14.40
C ASN A 318 1.20 -8.26 -15.90
N PRO A 319 0.81 -9.35 -16.60
CA PRO A 319 1.14 -9.56 -18.02
C PRO A 319 0.70 -8.41 -18.94
N ALA A 320 -0.42 -7.77 -18.63
CA ALA A 320 -0.95 -6.64 -19.38
C ALA A 320 0.07 -5.48 -19.39
N PHE A 321 0.52 -5.05 -18.21
CA PHE A 321 1.53 -4.00 -18.12
C PHE A 321 2.89 -4.41 -18.71
N PHE A 322 3.29 -5.69 -18.62
CA PHE A 322 4.52 -6.13 -19.26
C PHE A 322 4.48 -5.99 -20.79
N ARG A 323 3.35 -6.33 -21.42
CA ARG A 323 3.11 -6.09 -22.87
C ARG A 323 3.25 -4.61 -23.21
N PHE A 324 2.71 -3.72 -22.37
CA PHE A 324 2.91 -2.28 -22.54
C PHE A 324 4.39 -1.88 -22.55
N MET A 325 5.22 -2.47 -21.67
CA MET A 325 6.67 -2.22 -21.66
C MET A 325 7.39 -2.74 -22.91
N LEU A 326 6.83 -3.74 -23.60
CA LEU A 326 7.29 -4.22 -24.91
C LEU A 326 6.81 -3.33 -26.08
N GLY A 327 5.93 -2.36 -25.82
CA GLY A 327 5.31 -1.50 -26.83
C GLY A 327 4.00 -2.05 -27.40
N GLU A 328 3.45 -3.10 -26.80
CA GLU A 328 2.16 -3.68 -27.15
C GLU A 328 1.05 -3.05 -26.29
N TYR A 329 -0.02 -2.57 -26.90
CA TYR A 329 -1.06 -1.79 -26.21
C TYR A 329 -2.47 -2.41 -26.32
N LYS A 330 -2.60 -3.58 -26.96
CA LYS A 330 -3.85 -4.33 -27.10
C LYS A 330 -3.80 -5.64 -26.33
#